data_AF-A0A9X9A3W0-F1
#
_entry.id   AF-A0A9X9A3W0-F1
#
_cell.length_a   1.000
_cell.length_b   1.000
_cell.length_c   1.000
_cell.angle_alpha   90.00
_cell.angle_beta   90.00
_cell.angle_gamma   90.00
#
_symmetry.space_group_name_H-M   'P 1'
#
loop_
_entity.id
_entity.type
_entity.pdbx_description
1 polymer ?
#
loop_
_entity_poly.entity_id
_entity_poly.type
_entity_poly.pdbx_seq_one_letter_code
_entity_poly.pdbx_strand_id
1 'polypeptide(L)' 'KMKFREKDHQAMQTLYSITLKKQDGVDYPVPVLERELTMKETEPPVQNK' A
#
# COMPACT_ATOMS: atom_id res chain seq x y z
N LYS A 1 -8.82 -8.10 -1.53
CA LYS A 1 -8.86 -8.67 -2.90
C LYS A 1 -8.51 -7.56 -3.89
N MET A 2 -7.38 -7.69 -4.59
CA MET A 2 -6.93 -6.75 -5.62
C MET A 2 -7.93 -6.69 -6.77
N LYS A 3 -8.09 -5.51 -7.39
CA LYS A 3 -8.96 -5.28 -8.56
C LYS A 3 -8.21 -4.42 -9.58
N PHE A 4 -8.45 -4.65 -10.88
CA PHE A 4 -7.93 -3.76 -11.92
C PHE A 4 -8.99 -2.71 -12.28
N ARG A 5 -8.60 -1.44 -12.32
CA ARG A 5 -9.47 -0.34 -12.75
C ARG A 5 -9.59 -0.35 -14.27
N GLU A 6 -10.81 -0.38 -14.80
CA GLU A 6 -11.05 -0.54 -16.25
C GLU A 6 -10.45 0.56 -17.12
N LYS A 7 -10.33 1.79 -16.59
CA LYS A 7 -9.89 2.96 -17.36
C LYS A 7 -8.41 2.92 -17.76
N ASP A 8 -7.58 2.37 -16.89
CA ASP A 8 -6.11 2.43 -17.02
C ASP A 8 -5.40 1.15 -16.61
N HIS A 9 -6.17 0.12 -16.30
CA HIS A 9 -5.70 -1.16 -15.77
C HIS A 9 -4.83 -1.02 -14.52
N GLN A 10 -5.01 0.07 -13.76
CA GLN A 10 -4.32 0.25 -12.48
C GLN A 10 -4.75 -0.86 -11.51
N ALA A 11 -3.75 -1.50 -10.90
CA ALA A 11 -3.95 -2.43 -9.80
C ALA A 11 -4.36 -1.68 -8.53
N MET A 12 -5.65 -1.70 -8.23
CA MET A 12 -6.22 -1.19 -6.99
C MET A 12 -6.06 -2.23 -5.90
N GLN A 13 -5.38 -1.84 -4.82
CA GLN A 13 -5.07 -2.69 -3.67
C GLN A 13 -5.07 -1.88 -2.37
N THR A 14 -5.22 -2.58 -1.25
CA THR A 14 -5.03 -1.98 0.08
C THR A 14 -3.56 -1.62 0.26
N LEU A 15 -3.27 -0.45 0.81
CA LEU A 15 -1.92 -0.06 1.23
C LEU A 15 -1.81 -0.09 2.75
N TYR A 16 -0.59 -0.11 3.27
CA TYR A 16 -0.33 -0.21 4.70
C TYR A 16 0.51 0.98 5.17
N SER A 17 0.00 1.70 6.15
CA SER A 17 0.81 2.66 6.90
C SER A 17 1.64 1.89 7.92
N ILE A 18 2.95 1.98 7.80
CA ILE A 18 3.89 1.27 8.67
C ILE A 18 4.89 2.22 9.31
N THR A 19 5.35 1.86 10.50
CA THR A 19 6.50 2.47 11.16
C THR A 19 7.62 1.45 11.25
N LEU A 20 8.81 1.82 10.80
CA LEU A 20 10.00 0.98 10.90
C LEU A 20 10.52 1.00 12.33
N LYS A 21 10.70 -0.18 12.95
CA LYS A 21 11.27 -0.32 14.30
C LYS A 21 12.47 -1.25 14.28
N LYS A 22 13.51 -0.89 15.03
CA LYS A 22 14.62 -1.80 15.30
C LYS A 22 14.12 -2.95 16.19
N GLN A 23 14.47 -4.18 15.84
CA GLN A 23 14.18 -5.37 16.63
C GLN A 23 15.44 -6.23 16.71
N ASP A 24 15.67 -6.85 17.86
CA ASP A 24 16.84 -7.71 18.06
C ASP A 24 16.71 -9.00 17.24
N GLY A 25 17.84 -9.49 16.71
CA GLY A 25 17.89 -10.73 15.92
C GLY A 25 17.66 -10.55 14.41
N VAL A 26 17.47 -9.33 13.93
CA VAL A 26 17.41 -9.00 12.49
C VAL A 26 18.21 -7.74 12.19
N ASP A 27 18.94 -7.76 11.08
CA ASP A 27 19.86 -6.68 10.71
C ASP A 27 19.18 -5.50 9.99
N TYR A 28 17.86 -5.52 9.86
CA TYR A 28 17.06 -4.50 9.19
C TYR A 28 15.90 -4.00 10.06
N PRO A 29 15.44 -2.74 9.87
CA PRO A 29 14.25 -2.24 10.55
C PRO A 29 13.01 -3.06 10.17
N VAL A 30 12.30 -3.56 11.17
CA VAL A 30 11.08 -4.35 10.97
C VAL A 30 9.89 -3.42 10.80
N PRO A 31 9.11 -3.56 9.72
CA PRO A 31 7.89 -2.78 9.55
C PRO A 31 6.82 -3.21 10.56
N VAL A 32 6.32 -2.26 11.33
CA VAL A 32 5.19 -2.46 12.25
C VAL A 32 3.97 -1.76 11.69
N LEU A 33 2.89 -2.51 11.54
CA LEU A 33 1.62 -2.02 11.00
C LEU A 33 0.97 -1.00 11.94
N GLU A 34 0.61 0.16 11.42
CA GLU A 34 -0.22 1.13 12.14
C GLU A 34 -1.68 1.05 11.70
N ARG A 35 -1.93 1.05 10.39
CA ARG A 35 -3.28 0.89 9.83
C ARG A 35 -3.27 0.46 8.37
N GLU A 36 -4.38 -0.10 7.95
CA GLU A 36 -4.69 -0.33 6.54
C GLU A 36 -5.30 0.93 5.91
N LEU A 37 -4.98 1.14 4.63
CA LEU A 37 -5.52 2.20 3.78
C LEU A 37 -6.35 1.56 2.68
N THR A 38 -7.63 1.92 2.59
CA THR A 38 -8.54 1.37 1.59
C THR A 38 -8.16 1.83 0.17
N MET A 39 -8.63 1.08 -0.83
CA MET A 39 -8.44 1.44 -2.24
C MET A 39 -9.01 2.80 -2.61
N LYS A 40 -10.04 3.28 -1.87
CA LYS A 40 -10.67 4.58 -2.11
C LYS A 40 -9.83 5.73 -1.56
N GLU A 41 -9.18 5.54 -0.42
CA GLU A 41 -8.30 6.54 0.19
C GLU A 41 -7.00 6.74 -0.61
N THR A 42 -6.60 5.73 -1.38
CA THR A 42 -5.28 5.67 -2.05
C THR A 42 -5.38 5.64 -3.56
N GLU A 43 -6.55 5.95 -4.12
CA GLU A 43 -6.77 5.90 -5.56
C GLU A 43 -5.95 6.97 -6.30
N PRO A 44 -4.99 6.57 -7.17
CA PRO A 44 -4.22 7.54 -7.94
C PRO A 44 -5.06 8.10 -9.10
N PRO A 45 -4.74 9.30 -9.59
CA PRO A 45 -5.39 9.87 -10.76
C PRO A 45 -5.11 9.02 -12.02
N VAL A 46 -6.09 8.96 -12.93
CA VAL A 46 -5.93 8.32 -14.25
C VAL A 46 -5.09 9.23 -15.15
N GLN A 47 -4.02 8.70 -15.75
CA GLN A 47 -3.07 9.50 -16.55
C GLN A 47 -2.88 9.06 -18.01
N ASN A 48 -3.42 7.90 -18.41
CA ASN A 48 -3.38 7.43 -19.79
C ASN A 48 -4.47 8.15 -20.62
N LYS A 49 -4.11 9.29 -21.21
CA LYS A 49 -4.91 9.96 -22.23
C LYS A 49 -4.34 9.66 -23.61
#